data_AF-A0AAW9ECW2-F1
#
_entry.id   AF-A0AAW9ECW2-F1
#
_cell.length_a   1.000
_cell.length_b   1.000
_cell.length_c   1.000
_cell.angle_alpha   90.00
_cell.angle_beta   90.00
_cell.angle_gamma   90.00
#
_symmetry.space_group_name_H-M   'P 1'
#
loop_
_entity.id
_entity.type
_entity.pdbx_description
1 polymer ?
#
loop_
_entity_poly.entity_id
_entity_poly.type
_entity_poly.pdbx_seq_one_letter_code
_entity_poly.pdbx_strand_id
1 'polypeptide(L)'
;VNMGEPEFEPQKVPFRAQKVEKTYIIRAMERTVLCGVVSMGNPHCVIQVEDIKTAEVESLGSVLEQHERFPERANIGFMQVVDRNT
;
A
#
# COMPACT_ATOMS: atom_id res chain seq x y z
N VAL A 1 -21.54 -9.16 0.03
CA VAL A 1 -20.44 -9.87 -0.67
C VAL A 1 -19.47 -10.35 0.39
N ASN A 2 -19.05 -11.62 0.33
CA ASN A 2 -17.93 -12.12 1.15
C ASN A 2 -16.66 -11.99 0.30
N MET A 3 -15.72 -11.14 0.73
CA MET A 3 -14.47 -10.89 -0.01
C MET A 3 -13.35 -11.87 0.33
N GLY A 4 -13.60 -12.85 1.21
CA GLY A 4 -12.58 -13.77 1.69
C GLY A 4 -11.69 -13.15 2.76
N GLU A 5 -10.59 -13.83 3.07
CA GLU A 5 -9.63 -13.41 4.09
C GLU A 5 -8.46 -12.64 3.45
N PRO A 6 -8.00 -11.55 4.08
CA PRO A 6 -6.83 -10.83 3.62
C PRO A 6 -5.55 -11.65 3.82
N GLU A 7 -4.66 -11.61 2.83
CA GLU A 7 -3.34 -12.21 2.89
C GLU A 7 -2.27 -11.13 3.08
N PHE A 8 -1.35 -11.35 4.02
CA PHE A 8 -0.31 -10.38 4.42
C PHE A 8 1.11 -10.90 4.18
N GLU A 9 1.29 -12.19 3.86
CA GLU A 9 2.59 -12.76 3.53
C GLU A 9 3.12 -12.16 2.22
N PRO A 10 4.25 -11.42 2.22
CA PRO A 10 4.76 -10.72 1.04
C PRO A 10 4.82 -11.59 -0.22
N GLN A 11 5.27 -12.83 -0.10
CA GLN A 11 5.39 -13.73 -1.26
C GLN A 11 4.04 -14.09 -1.89
N LYS A 12 2.96 -14.08 -1.10
CA LYS A 12 1.59 -14.33 -1.58
C LYS A 12 0.86 -13.05 -2.03
N VAL A 13 1.39 -11.87 -1.70
CA VAL A 13 0.92 -10.55 -2.18
C VAL A 13 1.68 -10.09 -3.44
N PRO A 14 2.42 -10.98 -4.11
CA PRO A 14 3.59 -10.63 -4.93
C PRO A 14 4.30 -9.32 -4.53
N PHE A 15 4.80 -9.27 -3.30
CA PHE A 15 5.55 -8.15 -2.76
C PHE A 15 6.93 -8.58 -2.28
N ARG A 16 7.97 -7.84 -2.68
CA ARG A 16 9.35 -8.09 -2.26
C ARG A 16 9.58 -7.50 -0.87
N ALA A 17 9.69 -8.35 0.14
CA ALA A 17 10.14 -8.01 1.48
C ALA A 17 10.87 -9.21 2.09
N GLN A 18 11.78 -8.95 3.04
CA GLN A 18 12.52 -10.02 3.72
C GLN A 18 11.68 -10.78 4.75
N LYS A 19 10.68 -10.10 5.33
CA LYS A 19 9.77 -10.63 6.34
C LYS A 19 8.44 -9.90 6.29
N VAL A 20 7.43 -10.54 6.87
CA VAL A 20 6.12 -9.94 7.14
C VAL A 20 6.31 -8.79 8.14
N GLU A 21 5.79 -7.63 7.80
CA GLU A 21 5.70 -6.44 8.66
C GLU A 21 4.31 -5.81 8.53
N LYS A 22 3.88 -5.12 9.60
CA LYS A 22 2.63 -4.33 9.56
C LYS A 22 2.74 -3.11 8.65
N THR A 23 3.95 -2.57 8.53
CA THR A 23 4.23 -1.37 7.76
C THR A 23 5.59 -1.50 7.10
N TYR A 24 5.65 -1.11 5.83
CA TYR A 24 6.86 -1.10 5.04
C TYR A 24 7.23 0.33 4.68
N ILE A 25 8.54 0.56 4.57
CA ILE A 25 9.09 1.79 4.03
C ILE A 25 9.36 1.57 2.54
N ILE A 26 8.83 2.43 1.69
CA ILE A 26 9.11 2.46 0.26
C ILE A 26 9.67 3.83 -0.10
N ARG A 27 10.80 3.87 -0.80
CA ARG A 27 11.38 5.11 -1.33
C ARG A 27 11.00 5.22 -2.79
N ALA A 28 10.21 6.23 -3.13
CA ALA A 28 9.73 6.49 -4.48
C ALA A 28 10.07 7.94 -4.85
N MET A 29 10.90 8.13 -5.87
CA MET A 29 11.47 9.45 -6.21
C MET A 29 12.17 10.09 -4.98
N GLU A 30 11.85 11.34 -4.67
CA GLU A 30 12.33 12.09 -3.50
C GLU A 30 11.42 11.92 -2.26
N ARG A 31 10.50 10.95 -2.28
CA ARG A 31 9.58 10.67 -1.18
C ARG A 31 9.92 9.35 -0.51
N THR A 32 9.72 9.32 0.81
CA THR A 32 9.70 8.08 1.60
C THR A 32 8.28 7.92 2.12
N VAL A 33 7.65 6.79 1.79
CA VAL A 33 6.28 6.48 2.21
C VAL A 33 6.26 5.31 3.17
N LEU A 34 5.34 5.37 4.13
CA LEU A 34 4.99 4.28 5.02
C LEU A 34 3.67 3.68 4.54
N CYS A 35 3.67 2.38 4.26
CA CYS A 35 2.50 1.72 3.71
C CYS A 35 2.25 0.33 4.33
N GLY A 36 0.99 -0.05 4.43
CA GLY A 36 0.57 -1.44 4.62
C GLY A 36 0.45 -2.15 3.27
N VAL A 37 0.73 -3.44 3.23
CA VAL A 37 0.60 -4.27 2.01
C VAL A 37 -0.27 -5.48 2.33
N VAL A 38 -1.25 -5.74 1.47
CA VAL A 38 -2.25 -6.80 1.64
C VAL A 38 -2.73 -7.30 0.28
N SER A 39 -3.19 -8.55 0.20
CA SER A 39 -3.89 -9.09 -0.96
C SER A 39 -5.29 -9.53 -0.60
N MET A 40 -6.25 -9.18 -1.45
CA MET A 40 -7.62 -9.73 -1.45
C MET A 40 -7.88 -10.62 -2.67
N GLY A 41 -6.80 -11.13 -3.30
CA GLY A 41 -6.79 -11.77 -4.62
C GLY A 41 -5.97 -11.01 -5.66
N ASN A 42 -5.63 -9.75 -5.37
CA ASN A 42 -4.67 -8.92 -6.10
C ASN A 42 -3.92 -8.01 -5.10
N PRO A 43 -2.73 -7.48 -5.46
CA PRO A 43 -1.91 -6.70 -4.52
C PRO A 43 -2.49 -5.32 -4.25
N HIS A 44 -2.54 -4.95 -2.97
CA HIS A 44 -2.90 -3.61 -2.50
C HIS A 44 -1.80 -3.03 -1.61
N CYS A 45 -1.50 -1.76 -1.82
CA CYS A 45 -0.60 -0.96 -1.02
C CYS A 45 -1.39 0.23 -0.46
N VAL A 46 -1.50 0.36 0.86
CA VAL A 46 -2.30 1.40 1.53
C VAL A 46 -1.39 2.35 2.28
N ILE A 47 -1.49 3.64 1.95
CA ILE A 47 -0.68 4.71 2.51
C ILE A 47 -1.58 5.57 3.38
N GLN A 48 -1.16 5.81 4.62
CA GLN A 48 -1.84 6.77 5.48
C GLN A 48 -1.38 8.19 5.13
N VAL A 49 -2.34 9.09 4.90
CA VAL A 49 -2.13 10.51 4.63
C VAL A 49 -2.84 11.37 5.68
N GLU A 50 -2.43 12.63 5.78
CA GLU A 50 -3.07 13.61 6.68
C GLU A 50 -4.42 14.08 6.16
N ASP A 51 -4.52 14.35 4.85
CA ASP A 51 -5.76 14.75 4.16
C ASP A 51 -5.85 14.06 2.79
N ILE A 52 -6.93 13.30 2.57
CA ILE A 52 -7.19 12.65 1.28
C ILE A 52 -7.45 13.64 0.14
N LYS A 53 -7.90 14.87 0.43
CA LYS A 53 -8.19 15.89 -0.59
C LYS A 53 -6.93 16.47 -1.22
N THR A 54 -5.80 16.39 -0.52
CA THR A 54 -4.51 16.94 -0.96
C THR A 54 -3.49 15.84 -1.28
N ALA A 55 -3.88 14.57 -1.12
CA ALA A 55 -3.03 13.44 -1.44
C ALA A 55 -2.61 13.45 -2.92
N GLU A 56 -1.32 13.22 -3.16
CA GLU A 56 -0.70 13.17 -4.48
C GLU A 56 -1.06 11.88 -5.26
N VAL A 57 -2.36 11.59 -5.43
CA VAL A 57 -2.85 10.30 -5.95
C VAL A 57 -2.29 9.98 -7.34
N GLU A 58 -2.31 10.92 -8.27
CA GLU A 58 -1.86 10.68 -9.64
C GLU A 58 -0.33 10.52 -9.72
N SER A 59 0.43 11.45 -9.15
CA SER A 59 1.90 11.45 -9.23
C SER A 59 2.53 10.34 -8.40
N LEU A 60 2.18 10.24 -7.11
CA LEU A 60 2.75 9.23 -6.22
C LEU A 60 2.15 7.84 -6.49
N GLY A 61 0.86 7.77 -6.80
CA GLY A 61 0.20 6.50 -7.12
C GLY A 61 0.80 5.81 -8.34
N SER A 62 1.01 6.54 -9.44
CA SER A 62 1.62 5.98 -10.67
C SER A 62 3.02 5.43 -10.45
N VAL A 63 3.83 6.10 -9.63
CA VAL A 63 5.20 5.64 -9.30
C VAL A 63 5.18 4.43 -8.38
N LEU A 64 4.28 4.39 -7.40
CA LEU A 64 4.19 3.26 -6.48
C LEU A 64 3.56 2.03 -7.10
N GLU A 65 2.59 2.19 -8.02
CA GLU A 65 1.96 1.10 -8.78
C GLU A 65 3.02 0.24 -9.47
N GLN A 66 4.05 0.89 -10.04
CA GLN A 66 5.12 0.27 -10.82
C GLN A 66 6.41 0.05 -10.01
N HIS A 67 6.36 0.23 -8.69
CA HIS A 67 7.56 0.14 -7.85
C HIS A 67 8.17 -1.26 -7.94
N GLU A 68 9.51 -1.35 -7.97
CA GLU A 68 10.26 -2.62 -8.11
C GLU A 68 9.94 -3.70 -7.05
N ARG A 69 9.29 -3.29 -5.96
CA ARG A 69 8.85 -4.18 -4.88
C ARG A 69 7.53 -4.89 -5.20
N PHE A 70 6.80 -4.45 -6.22
CA PHE A 70 5.56 -5.06 -6.72
C PHE A 70 5.79 -5.59 -8.15
N PRO A 71 6.33 -6.82 -8.32
CA PRO A 71 6.56 -7.39 -9.65
C PRO A 71 5.31 -7.48 -10.53
N GLU A 72 4.14 -7.63 -9.92
CA GLU A 72 2.85 -7.73 -10.61
C GLU A 72 2.06 -6.42 -10.56
N ARG A 73 2.72 -5.32 -10.18
CA ARG A 73 2.10 -4.04 -9.82
C ARG A 73 1.16 -4.16 -8.61
N ALA A 74 0.66 -3.03 -8.14
CA ALA A 74 -0.28 -3.00 -7.02
C ALA A 74 -1.27 -1.85 -7.14
N ASN A 75 -2.46 -2.07 -6.58
CA ASN A 75 -3.43 -1.01 -6.38
C ASN A 75 -2.97 -0.12 -5.21
N ILE A 76 -2.76 1.17 -5.49
CA ILE A 76 -2.30 2.13 -4.48
C ILE A 76 -3.49 2.87 -3.89
N GLY A 77 -3.75 2.65 -2.60
CA GLY A 77 -4.79 3.31 -1.82
C GLY A 77 -4.22 4.37 -0.89
N PHE A 78 -4.94 5.48 -0.75
CA PHE A 78 -4.62 6.56 0.20
C PHE A 78 -5.75 6.65 1.22
N MET A 79 -5.42 6.54 2.51
CA MET A 79 -6.39 6.59 3.60
C MET A 79 -6.07 7.72 4.58
N GLN A 80 -7.10 8.38 5.10
CA GLN A 80 -6.99 9.29 6.22
C GLN A 80 -7.76 8.72 7.41
N VAL A 81 -7.16 8.78 8.58
CA VAL A 81 -7.85 8.42 9.83
C VAL A 81 -8.69 9.61 10.25
N VAL A 82 -10.02 9.46 10.21
CA VAL A 82 -10.98 10.53 10.56
C VAL A 82 -11.37 10.54 12.03
N ASP A 83 -11.31 9.38 12.70
CA ASP A 83 -11.52 9.22 14.14
C ASP A 83 -10.69 8.03 14.64
N ARG A 84 -10.26 8.08 15.91
CA ARG A 84 -9.54 7.03 16.64
C ARG A 84 -10.22 6.63 17.94
N ASN A 85 -11.26 7.36 18.33
CA ASN A 85 -11.89 7.27 19.64
C ASN A 85 -13.28 6.61 19.60
N THR A 86 -13.70 6.10 18.44
CA THR A 86 -14.88 5.26 18.26
C THR A 86 -14.52 3.83 17.92
#